data_AF-A0ABD1WUL7-F1
#
_entry.id   AF-A0ABD1WUL7-F1
#
_cell.length_a   1.000
_cell.length_b   1.000
_cell.length_c   1.000
_cell.angle_alpha   90.00
_cell.angle_beta   90.00
_cell.angle_gamma   90.00
#
_symmetry.space_group_name_H-M   'P 1'
#
loop_
_entity.id
_entity.type
_entity.pdbx_description
1 polymer ?
#
loop_
_entity_poly.entity_id
_entity_poly.type
_entity_poly.pdbx_seq_one_letter_code
_entity_poly.pdbx_strand_id
1 'polypeptide(L)'
;MKKLKNYYMHLRHQSMERKWIFPLAIGSIFSLFLLFLTTLTSLDGSPLLQFHQYFTPSATTAAAAASIFVESKLRPIPISSLPPPPRLAYLISGSAGDGAMLRRTLQALYHPYNQYVVHLDAESTAEERLDLYDYVKTHLVFGKFKNVRMITKANLVTYRGPTMVANTLHAAAILLKECGDWDWFINLSAADYPLVTQDDMLHTFSYLPRDLNFIDHTSDIGWKEFQRAKPVIIDPGLYMTKKSDVFWITQRRSVPSAFKLFTGSAWMALSRPFIDYCIWGWDNLPRTVLMYYANFISSPEGYFHTVICNAQEFRNTTVNSDLHFISWDNPPKQHPHYLTVDDMQRMVDSNAPFARKFHHDEPVLDKIDTELLFRGRDMLIPGGWCIGNGENGTDPCLVVGNLTVLRPTADALDVRKEDDEDECDRLKDSESFFVRFSPNSFQLNIIQLEGIREESHKE
;
A
#
# COMPACT_ATOMS: atom_id res chain seq x y z
N MET A 1 66.58 -19.17 -14.79
CA MET A 1 66.96 -19.11 -13.35
C MET A 1 66.78 -17.71 -12.76
N LYS A 2 65.55 -17.17 -12.71
CA LYS A 2 65.21 -15.90 -12.01
C LYS A 2 63.79 -15.95 -11.41
N LYS A 3 63.35 -17.14 -10.99
CA LYS A 3 62.01 -17.37 -10.41
C LYS A 3 61.99 -18.10 -9.06
N LEU A 4 63.13 -18.19 -8.37
CA LEU A 4 63.21 -18.92 -7.09
C LEU A 4 63.78 -18.12 -5.91
N LYS A 5 64.07 -16.82 -6.08
CA LYS A 5 64.71 -16.00 -5.02
C LYS A 5 63.74 -15.07 -4.27
N ASN A 6 62.54 -14.83 -4.81
CA ASN A 6 61.51 -14.02 -4.15
C ASN A 6 60.58 -14.83 -3.23
N TYR A 7 60.72 -16.15 -3.17
CA TYR A 7 59.88 -17.02 -2.34
C TYR A 7 60.42 -17.23 -0.91
N TYR A 8 61.65 -16.80 -0.61
CA TYR A 8 62.31 -17.09 0.67
C TYR A 8 62.75 -15.87 1.49
N MET A 9 62.45 -14.64 1.06
CA MET A 9 62.76 -13.43 1.84
C MET A 9 61.59 -12.83 2.63
N HIS A 10 60.39 -13.40 2.55
CA HIS A 10 59.24 -12.93 3.32
C HIS A 10 58.90 -13.76 4.56
N LEU A 11 59.78 -14.69 4.96
CA LEU A 11 59.49 -15.68 6.02
C LEU A 11 60.34 -15.52 7.29
N ARG A 12 60.90 -14.34 7.57
CA ARG A 12 61.58 -14.12 8.85
C ARG A 12 61.32 -12.74 9.43
N HIS A 13 60.76 -12.75 10.64
CA HIS A 13 60.41 -11.65 11.52
C HIS A 13 59.14 -10.83 11.20
N GLN A 14 57.98 -11.46 11.44
CA GLN A 14 56.93 -10.76 12.18
C GLN A 14 56.90 -11.34 13.59
N SER A 15 57.42 -10.58 14.56
CA SER A 15 57.05 -10.80 15.95
C SER A 15 55.54 -10.59 16.05
N MET A 16 54.77 -11.65 16.31
CA MET A 16 53.36 -11.49 16.67
C MET A 16 53.31 -10.63 17.93
N GLU A 17 53.01 -9.35 17.77
CA GLU A 17 52.61 -8.52 18.88
C GLU A 17 51.39 -9.18 19.51
N ARG A 18 51.53 -9.55 20.78
CA ARG A 18 50.54 -10.20 21.64
C ARG A 18 49.32 -9.30 21.95
N LYS A 19 48.82 -8.57 20.96
CA LYS A 19 47.69 -7.63 21.06
C LYS A 19 46.38 -8.31 21.43
N TRP A 20 46.25 -9.62 21.19
CA TRP A 20 45.11 -10.44 21.63
C TRP A 20 45.12 -10.80 23.11
N ILE A 21 46.26 -10.68 23.81
CA ILE A 21 46.34 -11.04 25.23
C ILE A 21 45.54 -10.07 26.10
N PHE A 22 45.54 -8.78 25.76
CA PHE A 22 44.79 -7.76 26.51
C PHE A 22 43.27 -7.98 26.48
N PRO A 23 42.60 -8.13 25.31
CA PRO A 23 41.16 -8.41 25.29
C PRO A 23 40.82 -9.77 25.92
N LEU A 24 41.69 -10.78 25.78
CA LEU A 24 41.47 -12.08 26.42
C LEU A 24 41.59 -11.99 27.96
N ALA A 25 42.56 -11.23 28.46
CA ALA A 25 42.74 -10.99 29.89
C ALA A 25 41.58 -10.17 30.48
N ILE A 26 41.12 -9.12 29.77
CA ILE A 26 39.97 -8.31 30.20
C ILE A 26 38.69 -9.17 30.23
N GLY A 27 38.46 -9.98 29.19
CA GLY A 27 37.32 -10.90 29.14
C GLY A 27 37.37 -11.94 30.26
N SER A 28 38.56 -12.49 30.56
CA SER A 28 38.74 -13.45 31.65
C SER A 28 38.53 -12.82 33.02
N ILE A 29 39.01 -11.58 33.24
CA ILE A 29 38.80 -10.86 34.50
C ILE A 29 37.31 -10.55 34.70
N PHE A 30 36.61 -10.13 33.64
CA PHE A 30 35.19 -9.85 33.70
C PHE A 30 34.35 -11.11 33.98
N SER A 31 34.72 -12.24 33.38
CA SER A 31 34.06 -13.53 33.65
C SER A 31 34.30 -14.02 35.07
N LEU A 32 35.53 -13.88 35.60
CA LEU A 32 35.85 -14.21 36.99
C LEU A 32 35.14 -13.28 37.98
N PHE A 33 34.97 -12.01 37.64
CA PHE A 33 34.22 -11.05 38.45
C PHE A 33 32.72 -11.40 38.52
N LEU A 34 32.12 -11.81 37.39
CA LEU A 34 30.73 -12.30 37.37
C LEU A 34 30.55 -13.60 38.18
N LEU A 35 31.50 -14.53 38.09
CA LEU A 35 31.51 -15.74 38.92
C LEU A 35 31.72 -15.43 40.41
N PHE A 36 32.52 -14.43 40.75
CA PHE A 36 32.66 -13.99 42.13
C PHE A 36 31.34 -13.39 42.66
N LEU A 37 30.63 -12.62 41.82
CA LEU A 37 29.31 -12.07 42.16
C LEU A 37 28.25 -13.15 42.45
N THR A 38 28.33 -14.33 41.83
CA THR A 38 27.41 -15.43 42.13
C THR A 38 27.73 -16.14 43.45
N THR A 39 28.94 -15.97 43.99
CA THR A 39 29.36 -16.53 45.29
C THR A 39 29.11 -15.59 46.48
N LEU A 40 28.78 -14.32 46.22
CA LEU A 40 28.40 -13.37 47.27
C LEU A 40 26.96 -13.64 47.74
N THR A 41 26.83 -14.18 48.95
CA THR A 41 25.55 -14.33 49.66
C THR A 41 25.27 -13.08 50.49
N SER A 42 24.02 -12.63 50.55
CA SER A 42 23.62 -11.57 51.50
C SER A 42 23.68 -12.11 52.95
N LEU A 43 23.59 -11.21 53.93
CA LEU A 43 23.63 -11.54 55.36
C LEU A 43 22.51 -12.51 55.80
N ASP A 44 21.47 -12.70 54.97
CA ASP A 44 20.35 -13.62 55.20
C ASP A 44 20.45 -14.94 54.39
N GLY A 45 21.59 -15.19 53.72
CA GLY A 45 21.92 -16.50 53.15
C GLY A 45 21.36 -16.82 51.75
N SER A 46 20.82 -15.85 51.00
CA SER A 46 20.34 -16.07 49.62
C SER A 46 21.29 -15.47 48.54
N PRO A 47 21.60 -16.18 47.43
CA PRO A 47 22.47 -15.71 46.35
C PRO A 47 21.76 -14.72 45.40
N LEU A 48 22.50 -13.73 44.88
CA LEU A 48 21.99 -12.55 44.15
C LEU A 48 21.55 -12.79 42.69
N LEU A 49 21.83 -13.95 42.07
CA LEU A 49 21.40 -14.27 40.71
C LEU A 49 20.69 -15.62 40.68
N GLN A 50 19.35 -15.58 40.67
CA GLN A 50 18.50 -16.77 40.57
C GLN A 50 18.36 -17.22 39.11
N PHE A 51 19.18 -18.17 38.66
CA PHE A 51 18.80 -19.03 37.54
C PHE A 51 17.80 -20.06 38.05
N HIS A 52 16.55 -19.93 37.59
CA HIS A 52 15.41 -20.78 37.97
C HIS A 52 15.71 -22.27 37.77
N GLN A 53 15.73 -23.04 38.86
CA GLN A 53 15.49 -24.48 38.84
C GLN A 53 14.08 -24.75 39.35
N TYR A 54 13.24 -25.28 38.47
CA TYR A 54 11.93 -25.83 38.78
C TYR A 54 12.07 -27.05 39.68
N PHE A 55 11.21 -27.14 40.72
CA PHE A 55 10.49 -28.33 41.23
C PHE A 55 10.27 -28.23 42.75
N THR A 56 9.05 -27.86 43.18
CA THR A 56 8.20 -28.55 44.17
C THR A 56 6.93 -27.73 44.45
N PRO A 57 5.74 -28.36 44.58
CA PRO A 57 4.47 -27.63 44.68
C PRO A 57 4.11 -27.31 46.13
N SER A 58 3.78 -26.05 46.42
CA SER A 58 3.10 -25.65 47.65
C SER A 58 1.94 -24.71 47.31
N ALA A 59 0.86 -24.82 48.07
CA ALA A 59 -0.49 -24.32 47.80
C ALA A 59 -0.66 -22.80 47.57
N THR A 60 0.43 -22.03 47.58
CA THR A 60 0.49 -20.62 47.19
C THR A 60 0.54 -20.41 45.67
N THR A 61 0.73 -21.46 44.87
CA THR A 61 0.74 -21.38 43.40
C THR A 61 -0.64 -21.21 42.76
N ALA A 62 -1.75 -21.51 43.46
CA ALA A 62 -3.09 -21.34 42.87
C ALA A 62 -3.47 -19.86 42.67
N ALA A 63 -3.10 -18.99 43.62
CA ALA A 63 -3.35 -17.55 43.51
C ALA A 63 -2.39 -16.87 42.51
N ALA A 64 -1.14 -17.34 42.42
CA ALA A 64 -0.19 -16.86 41.41
C ALA A 64 -0.51 -17.37 40.00
N ALA A 65 -1.01 -18.60 39.84
CA ALA A 65 -1.42 -19.16 38.55
C ALA A 65 -2.60 -18.41 37.92
N ALA A 66 -3.53 -17.88 38.73
CA ALA A 66 -4.62 -17.02 38.25
C ALA A 66 -4.12 -15.69 37.64
N SER A 67 -2.91 -15.24 38.00
CA SER A 67 -2.26 -14.04 37.45
C SER A 67 -1.38 -14.30 36.22
N ILE A 68 -1.09 -15.58 35.93
CA ILE A 68 -0.27 -16.03 34.78
C ILE A 68 -1.15 -16.38 33.58
N PHE A 69 -2.39 -16.84 33.82
CA PHE A 69 -3.34 -17.11 32.74
C PHE A 69 -4.04 -15.82 32.27
N VAL A 70 -4.00 -15.61 30.94
CA VAL A 70 -4.55 -14.43 30.26
C VAL A 70 -6.06 -14.36 30.39
N GLU A 71 -6.73 -15.47 30.72
CA GLU A 71 -8.18 -15.60 30.91
C GLU A 71 -8.79 -14.54 31.83
N SER A 72 -8.12 -14.13 32.91
CA SER A 72 -8.62 -13.07 33.80
C SER A 72 -8.56 -11.66 33.18
N LYS A 73 -7.77 -11.50 32.12
CA LYS A 73 -7.69 -10.30 31.27
C LYS A 73 -8.50 -10.42 29.98
N LEU A 74 -8.98 -11.61 29.64
CA LEU A 74 -9.91 -11.83 28.54
C LEU A 74 -11.29 -11.34 28.96
N ARG A 75 -11.61 -10.10 28.61
CA ARG A 75 -13.00 -9.66 28.56
C ARG A 75 -13.61 -10.27 27.29
N PRO A 76 -14.79 -10.92 27.35
CA PRO A 76 -15.50 -11.27 26.13
C PRO A 76 -15.67 -9.99 25.32
N ILE A 77 -15.08 -9.97 24.13
CA ILE A 77 -15.26 -8.89 23.18
C ILE A 77 -16.77 -8.85 22.91
N PRO A 78 -17.43 -7.69 23.06
CA PRO A 78 -18.82 -7.56 22.64
C PRO A 78 -18.90 -8.09 21.21
N ILE A 79 -19.81 -9.04 20.96
CA ILE A 79 -20.06 -9.55 19.62
C ILE A 79 -20.70 -8.38 18.85
N SER A 80 -19.87 -7.46 18.36
CA SER A 80 -20.18 -6.70 17.17
C SER A 80 -20.23 -7.76 16.08
N SER A 81 -21.43 -8.02 15.56
CA SER A 81 -21.65 -9.03 14.53
C SER A 81 -20.92 -8.73 13.22
N LEU A 82 -20.35 -7.53 13.09
CA LEU A 82 -19.47 -7.12 11.98
C LEU A 82 -18.05 -6.91 12.49
N PRO A 83 -17.02 -7.33 11.71
CA PRO A 83 -15.64 -6.96 12.00
C PRO A 83 -15.52 -5.42 12.09
N PRO A 84 -14.56 -4.89 12.87
CA PRO A 84 -14.32 -3.46 12.87
C PRO A 84 -14.11 -2.97 11.43
N PRO A 85 -14.54 -1.75 11.08
CA PRO A 85 -14.29 -1.19 9.77
C PRO A 85 -12.83 -1.35 9.36
N PRO A 86 -12.53 -1.51 8.08
CA PRO A 86 -11.15 -1.55 7.63
C PRO A 86 -10.52 -0.16 7.70
N ARG A 87 -9.21 -0.12 7.49
CA ARG A 87 -8.42 1.10 7.45
C ARG A 87 -7.78 1.23 6.09
N LEU A 88 -8.12 2.28 5.36
CA LEU A 88 -7.55 2.54 4.04
C LEU A 88 -6.32 3.43 4.18
N ALA A 89 -5.30 3.16 3.37
CA ALA A 89 -4.09 3.94 3.29
C ALA A 89 -3.95 4.52 1.88
N TYR A 90 -3.95 5.84 1.77
CA TYR A 90 -3.93 6.53 0.48
C TYR A 90 -2.55 7.11 0.18
N LEU A 91 -2.09 6.93 -1.05
CA LEU A 91 -1.12 7.82 -1.69
C LEU A 91 -1.87 8.77 -2.61
N ILE A 92 -1.71 10.09 -2.42
CA ILE A 92 -2.22 11.10 -3.36
C ILE A 92 -1.02 11.89 -3.91
N SER A 93 -0.76 11.75 -5.21
CA SER A 93 0.40 12.35 -5.87
C SER A 93 0.01 13.40 -6.91
N GLY A 94 0.74 14.51 -6.95
CA GLY A 94 0.59 15.57 -7.95
C GLY A 94 1.94 16.07 -8.48
N SER A 95 1.88 16.90 -9.51
CA SER A 95 3.01 17.58 -10.17
C SER A 95 2.84 19.09 -10.06
N ALA A 96 3.65 19.85 -10.79
CA ALA A 96 3.55 21.31 -10.86
C ALA A 96 2.12 21.80 -11.17
N GLY A 97 1.58 22.64 -10.30
CA GLY A 97 0.23 23.21 -10.43
C GLY A 97 -0.90 22.38 -9.81
N ASP A 98 -0.61 21.18 -9.32
CA ASP A 98 -1.62 20.28 -8.76
C ASP A 98 -1.93 20.53 -7.28
N GLY A 99 -1.22 21.44 -6.61
CA GLY A 99 -1.34 21.63 -5.16
C GLY A 99 -2.78 21.89 -4.68
N ALA A 100 -3.55 22.73 -5.38
CA ALA A 100 -4.94 23.00 -5.05
C ALA A 100 -5.84 21.76 -5.21
N MET A 101 -5.71 21.07 -6.35
CA MET A 101 -6.52 19.89 -6.64
C MET A 101 -6.17 18.71 -5.71
N LEU A 102 -4.89 18.56 -5.35
CA LEU A 102 -4.44 17.59 -4.36
C LEU A 102 -5.07 17.87 -2.99
N ARG A 103 -5.12 19.15 -2.54
CA ARG A 103 -5.81 19.51 -1.29
C ARG A 103 -7.30 19.17 -1.33
N ARG A 104 -7.98 19.52 -2.43
CA ARG A 104 -9.41 19.21 -2.63
C ARG A 104 -9.67 17.71 -2.58
N THR A 105 -8.82 16.92 -3.24
CA THR A 105 -8.90 15.46 -3.26
C THR A 105 -8.64 14.86 -1.89
N LEU A 106 -7.63 15.36 -1.16
CA LEU A 106 -7.36 14.94 0.22
C LEU A 106 -8.56 15.20 1.15
N GLN A 107 -9.20 16.37 1.05
CA GLN A 107 -10.40 16.69 1.84
C GLN A 107 -11.56 15.75 1.51
N ALA A 108 -11.77 15.47 0.22
CA ALA A 108 -12.80 14.55 -0.26
C ALA A 108 -12.53 13.09 0.16
N LEU A 109 -11.28 12.71 0.40
CA LEU A 109 -10.94 11.35 0.84
C LEU A 109 -10.79 11.21 2.35
N TYR A 110 -10.85 12.31 3.11
CA TYR A 110 -10.43 12.28 4.51
C TYR A 110 -11.44 11.57 5.42
N HIS A 111 -10.91 10.62 6.19
CA HIS A 111 -11.57 9.98 7.31
C HIS A 111 -10.51 9.74 8.40
N PRO A 112 -10.80 10.03 9.69
CA PRO A 112 -9.82 9.94 10.78
C PRO A 112 -9.31 8.52 11.06
N TYR A 113 -10.03 7.50 10.58
CA TYR A 113 -9.65 6.10 10.73
C TYR A 113 -8.58 5.65 9.71
N ASN A 114 -8.49 6.35 8.58
CA ASN A 114 -7.60 6.06 7.45
C ASN A 114 -6.23 6.72 7.61
N GLN A 115 -5.29 6.37 6.73
CA GLN A 115 -3.92 6.89 6.67
C GLN A 115 -3.65 7.54 5.32
N TYR A 116 -2.87 8.63 5.29
CA TYR A 116 -2.63 9.40 4.07
C TYR A 116 -1.15 9.77 3.93
N VAL A 117 -0.60 9.53 2.75
CA VAL A 117 0.65 10.09 2.28
C VAL A 117 0.35 10.97 1.06
N VAL A 118 0.74 12.23 1.13
CA VAL A 118 0.64 13.18 0.02
C VAL A 118 2.02 13.50 -0.53
N HIS A 119 2.09 13.70 -1.84
CA HIS A 119 3.35 13.98 -2.53
C HIS A 119 3.12 14.95 -3.70
N LEU A 120 3.89 16.03 -3.72
CA LEU A 120 4.09 16.86 -4.90
C LEU A 120 5.50 16.60 -5.41
N ASP A 121 5.62 16.31 -6.70
CA ASP A 121 6.88 15.95 -7.32
C ASP A 121 7.87 17.13 -7.38
N ALA A 122 9.11 16.84 -7.77
CA ALA A 122 10.17 17.85 -7.82
C ALA A 122 10.02 18.85 -8.99
N GLU A 123 9.02 18.68 -9.87
CA GLU A 123 8.63 19.69 -10.86
C GLU A 123 7.85 20.85 -10.20
N SER A 124 7.08 20.57 -9.14
CA SER A 124 6.41 21.60 -8.33
C SER A 124 7.42 22.54 -7.67
N THR A 125 7.08 23.82 -7.63
CA THR A 125 7.95 24.85 -7.03
C THR A 125 8.14 24.62 -5.54
N ALA A 126 9.18 25.22 -4.96
CA ALA A 126 9.42 25.12 -3.52
C ALA A 126 8.27 25.76 -2.73
N GLU A 127 7.70 26.83 -3.26
CA GLU A 127 6.57 27.57 -2.70
C GLU A 127 5.30 26.72 -2.69
N GLU A 128 4.98 26.06 -3.80
CA GLU A 128 3.81 25.17 -3.90
C GLU A 128 3.92 23.99 -2.92
N ARG A 129 5.11 23.38 -2.82
CA ARG A 129 5.36 22.29 -1.87
C ARG A 129 5.31 22.77 -0.42
N LEU A 130 5.78 23.99 -0.14
CA LEU A 130 5.71 24.58 1.20
C LEU A 130 4.25 24.89 1.58
N ASP A 131 3.45 25.42 0.66
CA ASP A 131 2.02 25.66 0.87
C ASP A 131 1.26 24.37 1.22
N LEU A 132 1.51 23.27 0.49
CA LEU A 132 0.93 21.98 0.83
C LEU A 132 1.40 21.47 2.20
N TYR A 133 2.69 21.62 2.51
CA TYR A 133 3.24 21.22 3.80
C TYR A 133 2.57 21.98 4.95
N ASP A 134 2.49 23.31 4.85
CA ASP A 134 1.89 24.17 5.86
C ASP A 134 0.39 23.89 6.01
N TYR A 135 -0.32 23.66 4.90
CA TYR A 135 -1.71 23.23 4.92
C TYR A 135 -1.90 21.93 5.73
N VAL A 136 -1.13 20.87 5.43
CA VAL A 136 -1.22 19.60 6.17
C VAL A 136 -0.90 19.78 7.66
N LYS A 137 0.08 20.64 7.99
CA LYS A 137 0.54 20.91 9.35
C LYS A 137 -0.47 21.71 10.19
N THR A 138 -1.16 22.65 9.56
CA THR A 138 -2.02 23.65 10.24
C THR A 138 -3.50 23.28 10.23
N HIS A 139 -3.93 22.40 9.33
CA HIS A 139 -5.32 21.95 9.28
C HIS A 139 -5.73 21.30 10.61
N LEU A 140 -6.80 21.83 11.23
CA LEU A 140 -7.21 21.47 12.60
C LEU A 140 -7.42 19.97 12.79
N VAL A 141 -8.14 19.34 11.86
CA VAL A 141 -8.45 17.91 11.91
C VAL A 141 -7.21 17.05 11.67
N PHE A 142 -6.39 17.38 10.66
CA PHE A 142 -5.18 16.61 10.35
C PHE A 142 -4.15 16.70 11.48
N GLY A 143 -3.99 17.88 12.09
CA GLY A 143 -3.13 18.09 13.25
C GLY A 143 -3.60 17.33 14.50
N LYS A 144 -4.91 17.16 14.67
CA LYS A 144 -5.52 16.39 15.77
C LYS A 144 -5.24 14.90 15.65
N PHE A 145 -5.48 14.31 14.48
CA PHE A 145 -5.34 12.87 14.26
C PHE A 145 -3.95 12.42 13.82
N LYS A 146 -3.16 13.33 13.23
CA LYS A 146 -1.79 13.09 12.76
C LYS A 146 -1.68 11.90 11.78
N ASN A 147 -2.73 11.68 10.99
CA ASN A 147 -2.86 10.59 10.02
C ASN A 147 -2.60 11.03 8.57
N VAL A 148 -2.15 12.28 8.35
CA VAL A 148 -1.73 12.80 7.05
C VAL A 148 -0.25 13.17 7.10
N ARG A 149 0.54 12.63 6.17
CA ARG A 149 1.98 12.90 6.04
C ARG A 149 2.29 13.39 4.64
N MET A 150 3.18 14.37 4.53
CA MET A 150 3.72 14.81 3.24
C MET A 150 5.11 14.23 3.02
N ILE A 151 5.39 13.72 1.82
CA ILE A 151 6.75 13.40 1.39
C ILE A 151 7.48 14.73 1.12
N THR A 152 8.30 15.17 2.08
CA THR A 152 9.02 16.46 2.00
C THR A 152 10.23 16.42 1.06
N LYS A 153 10.89 15.26 0.96
CA LYS A 153 11.93 15.02 -0.04
C LYS A 153 11.26 14.64 -1.36
N ALA A 154 10.92 15.66 -2.15
CA ALA A 154 10.22 15.49 -3.41
C ALA A 154 11.00 14.59 -4.37
N ASN A 155 10.38 13.49 -4.79
CA ASN A 155 10.83 12.67 -5.89
C ASN A 155 10.49 13.34 -7.22
N LEU A 156 11.32 13.17 -8.25
CA LEU A 156 10.98 13.55 -9.62
C LEU A 156 10.21 12.39 -10.26
N VAL A 157 9.03 12.64 -10.83
CA VAL A 157 8.13 11.56 -11.30
C VAL A 157 7.86 11.68 -12.80
N THR A 158 8.33 10.69 -13.56
CA THR A 158 8.05 10.52 -14.98
C THR A 158 6.94 9.49 -15.16
N TYR A 159 5.77 9.89 -15.68
CA TYR A 159 4.59 9.02 -15.83
C TYR A 159 4.89 7.71 -16.58
N ARG A 160 5.66 7.80 -17.66
CA ARG A 160 6.03 6.64 -18.50
C ARG A 160 7.24 5.87 -17.95
N GLY A 161 7.86 6.34 -16.87
CA GLY A 161 9.10 5.81 -16.34
C GLY A 161 8.92 4.99 -15.04
N PRO A 162 9.99 4.34 -14.56
CA PRO A 162 10.04 3.66 -13.27
C PRO A 162 9.95 4.59 -12.07
N THR A 163 10.21 5.89 -12.21
CA THR A 163 10.17 6.84 -11.09
C THR A 163 8.80 6.94 -10.42
N MET A 164 7.71 6.74 -11.17
CA MET A 164 6.37 6.63 -10.58
C MET A 164 6.24 5.37 -9.70
N VAL A 165 6.76 4.22 -10.13
CA VAL A 165 6.81 2.99 -9.30
C VAL A 165 7.63 3.22 -8.04
N ALA A 166 8.80 3.85 -8.18
CA ALA A 166 9.66 4.19 -7.04
C ALA A 166 8.96 5.13 -6.05
N ASN A 167 8.18 6.09 -6.53
CA ASN A 167 7.39 6.98 -5.69
C ASN A 167 6.27 6.23 -4.95
N THR A 168 5.54 5.35 -5.64
CA THR A 168 4.50 4.51 -5.03
C THR A 168 5.09 3.61 -3.93
N LEU A 169 6.22 2.95 -4.21
CA LEU A 169 6.93 2.14 -3.22
C LEU A 169 7.47 2.98 -2.05
N HIS A 170 7.93 4.21 -2.29
CA HIS A 170 8.39 5.12 -1.24
C HIS A 170 7.25 5.49 -0.29
N ALA A 171 6.08 5.84 -0.82
CA ALA A 171 4.89 6.14 -0.02
C ALA A 171 4.42 4.91 0.78
N ALA A 172 4.38 3.75 0.14
CA ALA A 172 4.05 2.48 0.79
C ALA A 172 5.02 2.17 1.95
N ALA A 173 6.32 2.39 1.76
CA ALA A 173 7.32 2.21 2.81
C ALA A 173 7.10 3.16 4.00
N ILE A 174 6.73 4.42 3.75
CA ILE A 174 6.38 5.37 4.81
C ILE A 174 5.14 4.89 5.57
N LEU A 175 4.09 4.44 4.86
CA LEU A 175 2.87 3.94 5.47
C LEU A 175 3.11 2.71 6.35
N LEU A 176 3.90 1.75 5.90
CA LEU A 176 4.27 0.55 6.68
C LEU A 176 5.09 0.93 7.93
N LYS A 177 6.01 1.88 7.80
CA LYS A 177 6.94 2.23 8.87
C LYS A 177 6.35 3.18 9.91
N GLU A 178 5.52 4.13 9.50
CA GLU A 178 5.16 5.29 10.33
C GLU A 178 3.65 5.48 10.54
N CYS A 179 2.79 4.81 9.79
CA CYS A 179 1.33 5.05 9.82
C CYS A 179 0.52 3.91 10.48
N GLY A 180 1.19 3.02 11.20
CA GLY A 180 0.55 1.97 11.99
C GLY A 180 -0.20 0.94 11.12
N ASP A 181 -1.32 0.44 11.64
CA ASP A 181 -2.10 -0.58 10.96
C ASP A 181 -3.11 -0.01 9.96
N TRP A 182 -3.11 -0.62 8.77
CA TRP A 182 -4.06 -0.40 7.69
C TRP A 182 -4.26 -1.71 6.92
N ASP A 183 -5.29 -1.80 6.09
CA ASP A 183 -5.71 -3.04 5.40
C ASP A 183 -5.45 -2.98 3.89
N TRP A 184 -5.76 -1.84 3.26
CA TRP A 184 -5.53 -1.62 1.82
C TRP A 184 -4.78 -0.33 1.55
N PHE A 185 -3.84 -0.40 0.60
CA PHE A 185 -3.11 0.72 0.03
C PHE A 185 -3.73 1.11 -1.32
N ILE A 186 -4.15 2.36 -1.47
CA ILE A 186 -4.80 2.88 -2.67
C ILE A 186 -3.94 4.04 -3.20
N ASN A 187 -3.49 3.95 -4.45
CA ASN A 187 -2.77 5.05 -5.10
C ASN A 187 -3.70 5.87 -5.97
N LEU A 188 -3.62 7.19 -5.85
CA LEU A 188 -4.38 8.18 -6.60
C LEU A 188 -3.46 9.32 -7.02
N SER A 189 -3.84 10.03 -8.08
CA SER A 189 -3.23 11.29 -8.48
C SER A 189 -4.14 12.47 -8.16
N ALA A 190 -3.62 13.68 -8.33
CA ALA A 190 -4.42 14.90 -8.29
C ALA A 190 -5.49 14.95 -9.40
N ALA A 191 -5.44 14.10 -10.42
CA ALA A 191 -6.47 14.05 -11.46
C ALA A 191 -7.58 13.01 -11.20
N ASP A 192 -7.51 12.29 -10.08
CA ASP A 192 -8.51 11.33 -9.63
C ASP A 192 -9.45 11.98 -8.61
N TYR A 193 -10.70 11.52 -8.53
CA TYR A 193 -11.66 12.01 -7.55
C TYR A 193 -12.61 10.90 -7.07
N PRO A 194 -12.98 10.85 -5.77
CA PRO A 194 -13.95 9.88 -5.28
C PRO A 194 -15.36 10.18 -5.80
N LEU A 195 -16.11 9.12 -6.08
CA LEU A 195 -17.54 9.16 -6.44
C LEU A 195 -18.44 8.68 -5.30
N VAL A 196 -17.85 8.16 -4.23
CA VAL A 196 -18.56 7.62 -3.06
C VAL A 196 -17.96 8.19 -1.77
N THR A 197 -18.74 8.19 -0.70
CA THR A 197 -18.27 8.67 0.61
C THR A 197 -17.27 7.69 1.23
N GLN A 198 -16.45 8.17 2.17
CA GLN A 198 -15.54 7.29 2.91
C GLN A 198 -16.29 6.28 3.77
N ASP A 199 -17.45 6.65 4.33
CA ASP A 199 -18.27 5.73 5.11
C ASP A 199 -18.85 4.61 4.24
N ASP A 200 -19.23 4.90 2.99
CA ASP A 200 -19.65 3.89 2.01
C ASP A 200 -18.50 2.94 1.67
N MET A 201 -17.32 3.50 1.37
CA MET A 201 -16.12 2.69 1.12
C MET A 201 -15.78 1.79 2.29
N LEU A 202 -15.74 2.32 3.51
CA LEU A 202 -15.44 1.56 4.72
C LEU A 202 -16.51 0.50 5.00
N HIS A 203 -17.78 0.82 4.76
CA HIS A 203 -18.87 -0.13 4.91
C HIS A 203 -18.73 -1.28 3.91
N THR A 204 -18.62 -0.99 2.61
CA THR A 204 -18.49 -2.01 1.57
C THR A 204 -17.25 -2.89 1.78
N PHE A 205 -16.10 -2.29 2.10
CA PHE A 205 -14.86 -3.05 2.35
C PHE A 205 -14.89 -3.85 3.66
N SER A 206 -15.82 -3.60 4.59
CA SER A 206 -15.97 -4.41 5.81
C SER A 206 -16.41 -5.84 5.52
N TYR A 207 -17.05 -6.08 4.37
CA TYR A 207 -17.54 -7.39 3.94
C TYR A 207 -16.54 -8.15 3.05
N LEU A 208 -15.43 -7.51 2.67
CA LEU A 208 -14.45 -8.10 1.77
C LEU A 208 -13.31 -8.78 2.55
N PRO A 209 -12.81 -9.93 2.07
CA PRO A 209 -11.57 -10.51 2.60
C PRO A 209 -10.40 -9.52 2.46
N ARG A 210 -9.71 -9.25 3.57
CA ARG A 210 -8.64 -8.22 3.67
C ARG A 210 -7.37 -8.53 2.86
N ASP A 211 -7.25 -9.75 2.36
CA ASP A 211 -6.16 -10.22 1.51
C ASP A 211 -6.39 -9.98 0.02
N LEU A 212 -7.59 -9.52 -0.39
CA LEU A 212 -7.87 -9.19 -1.79
C LEU A 212 -7.10 -7.97 -2.28
N ASN A 213 -6.70 -8.02 -3.55
CA ASN A 213 -5.95 -7.00 -4.27
C ASN A 213 -6.72 -6.63 -5.54
N PHE A 214 -7.25 -5.42 -5.59
CA PHE A 214 -7.91 -4.86 -6.77
C PHE A 214 -6.83 -4.34 -7.72
N ILE A 215 -6.55 -5.15 -8.74
CA ILE A 215 -5.53 -4.89 -9.74
C ILE A 215 -6.02 -5.44 -11.09
N ASP A 216 -6.44 -4.54 -11.98
CA ASP A 216 -6.72 -4.88 -13.37
C ASP A 216 -5.43 -5.43 -14.01
N HIS A 217 -5.46 -6.64 -14.57
CA HIS A 217 -4.28 -7.28 -15.13
C HIS A 217 -4.63 -8.27 -16.26
N THR A 218 -3.70 -8.39 -17.21
CA THR A 218 -3.70 -9.43 -18.24
C THR A 218 -2.28 -9.94 -18.49
N SER A 219 -2.21 -11.23 -18.83
CA SER A 219 -0.97 -11.87 -19.28
C SER A 219 -0.79 -11.82 -20.80
N ASP A 220 -1.83 -11.42 -21.54
CA ASP A 220 -1.74 -11.15 -22.96
C ASP A 220 -1.18 -9.74 -23.18
N ILE A 221 0.14 -9.68 -23.34
CA ILE A 221 0.84 -8.41 -23.56
C ILE A 221 0.88 -8.00 -25.04
N GLY A 222 0.49 -8.87 -25.97
CA GLY A 222 0.41 -8.60 -27.42
C GLY A 222 1.51 -7.68 -27.97
N TRP A 223 1.10 -6.56 -28.59
CA TRP A 223 2.02 -5.56 -29.16
C TRP A 223 2.95 -4.91 -28.14
N LYS A 224 2.57 -4.88 -26.85
CA LYS A 224 3.38 -4.30 -25.76
C LYS A 224 4.68 -5.09 -25.56
N GLU A 225 4.75 -6.36 -25.97
CA GLU A 225 6.02 -7.10 -25.96
C GLU A 225 7.09 -6.38 -26.79
N PHE A 226 6.75 -6.01 -28.02
CA PHE A 226 7.70 -5.40 -28.97
C PHE A 226 7.90 -3.90 -28.75
N GLN A 227 6.89 -3.21 -28.25
CA GLN A 227 6.95 -1.75 -28.03
C GLN A 227 7.35 -1.36 -26.62
N ARG A 228 7.21 -2.26 -25.62
CA ARG A 228 7.48 -1.94 -24.21
C ARG A 228 8.50 -2.87 -23.54
N ALA A 229 8.36 -4.19 -23.71
CA ALA A 229 9.22 -5.15 -23.01
C ALA A 229 10.63 -5.28 -23.61
N LYS A 230 10.71 -5.40 -24.93
CA LYS A 230 11.99 -5.55 -25.66
C LYS A 230 12.81 -4.26 -25.75
N PRO A 231 12.20 -3.07 -25.92
CA PRO A 231 12.96 -1.82 -25.85
C PRO A 231 13.50 -1.55 -24.44
N VAL A 232 14.59 -0.79 -24.38
CA VAL A 232 15.21 -0.37 -23.13
C VAL A 232 15.13 1.15 -23.05
N ILE A 233 14.63 1.67 -21.94
CA ILE A 233 14.59 3.10 -21.67
C ILE A 233 15.46 3.47 -20.48
N ILE A 234 15.94 4.71 -20.46
CA ILE A 234 16.55 5.31 -19.28
C ILE A 234 15.65 6.46 -18.85
N ASP A 235 15.25 6.46 -17.58
CA ASP A 235 14.48 7.54 -16.98
C ASP A 235 15.43 8.51 -16.27
N PRO A 236 15.60 9.74 -16.80
CA PRO A 236 16.49 10.74 -16.22
C PRO A 236 16.07 11.16 -14.82
N GLY A 237 14.79 10.98 -14.46
CA GLY A 237 14.28 11.31 -13.14
C GLY A 237 14.93 10.52 -12.00
N LEU A 238 15.65 9.43 -12.31
CA LEU A 238 16.42 8.67 -11.31
C LEU A 238 17.75 9.32 -10.90
N TYR A 239 18.32 10.21 -11.72
CA TYR A 239 19.67 10.76 -11.49
C TYR A 239 19.84 12.24 -11.86
N MET A 240 18.83 12.87 -12.46
CA MET A 240 18.81 14.30 -12.77
C MET A 240 17.88 15.07 -11.81
N THR A 241 18.11 16.38 -11.72
CA THR A 241 17.30 17.30 -10.89
C THR A 241 16.18 18.00 -11.67
N LYS A 242 16.21 17.94 -13.01
CA LYS A 242 15.19 18.52 -13.88
C LYS A 242 14.38 17.43 -14.56
N LYS A 243 13.07 17.62 -14.66
CA LYS A 243 12.17 16.71 -15.37
C LYS A 243 12.51 16.70 -16.86
N SER A 244 12.55 15.51 -17.44
CA SER A 244 12.59 15.29 -18.88
C SER A 244 11.90 13.98 -19.20
N ASP A 245 11.47 13.80 -20.46
CA ASP A 245 10.94 12.51 -20.90
C ASP A 245 12.05 11.44 -20.90
N VAL A 246 11.63 10.17 -20.99
CA VAL A 246 12.53 9.02 -21.02
C VAL A 246 13.38 9.00 -22.29
N PHE A 247 14.63 8.52 -22.15
CA PHE A 247 15.51 8.29 -23.29
C PHE A 247 15.40 6.86 -23.79
N TRP A 248 15.32 6.70 -25.10
CA TRP A 248 15.33 5.39 -25.74
C TRP A 248 16.75 4.94 -26.04
N ILE A 249 17.04 3.70 -25.72
CA ILE A 249 18.28 3.04 -26.07
C ILE A 249 18.08 2.27 -27.38
N THR A 250 19.09 2.30 -28.25
CA THR A 250 19.00 1.67 -29.58
C THR A 250 19.02 0.14 -29.48
N GLN A 251 19.72 -0.40 -28.48
CA GLN A 251 19.74 -1.83 -28.19
C GLN A 251 18.41 -2.31 -27.59
N ARG A 252 18.04 -3.53 -27.93
CA ARG A 252 16.87 -4.24 -27.40
C ARG A 252 17.31 -5.44 -26.57
N ARG A 253 16.45 -5.88 -25.66
CA ARG A 253 16.61 -7.08 -24.84
C ARG A 253 15.57 -8.14 -25.21
N SER A 254 15.85 -9.39 -24.85
CA SER A 254 14.82 -10.44 -24.84
C SER A 254 13.88 -10.25 -23.64
N VAL A 255 12.68 -10.80 -23.75
CA VAL A 255 11.74 -10.91 -22.62
C VAL A 255 12.37 -11.84 -21.56
N PRO A 256 12.20 -11.57 -20.25
CA PRO A 256 12.75 -12.41 -19.19
C PRO A 256 12.14 -13.82 -19.24
N SER A 257 12.97 -14.83 -18.97
CA SER A 257 12.51 -16.22 -18.82
C SER A 257 12.23 -16.63 -17.38
N ALA A 258 12.65 -15.81 -16.41
CA ALA A 258 12.55 -16.13 -14.98
C ALA A 258 11.15 -15.85 -14.38
N PHE A 259 10.35 -15.02 -15.05
CA PHE A 259 8.99 -14.66 -14.64
C PHE A 259 8.17 -14.27 -15.87
N LYS A 260 6.85 -14.41 -15.79
CA LYS A 260 5.92 -14.00 -16.85
C LYS A 260 5.55 -12.53 -16.69
N LEU A 261 5.55 -11.76 -17.77
CA LEU A 261 5.13 -10.36 -17.72
C LEU A 261 3.59 -10.25 -17.68
N PHE A 262 3.11 -9.33 -16.85
CA PHE A 262 1.71 -8.93 -16.80
C PHE A 262 1.61 -7.42 -16.97
N THR A 263 0.47 -6.96 -17.47
CA THR A 263 0.18 -5.54 -17.68
C THR A 263 -1.26 -5.21 -17.30
N GLY A 264 -1.51 -3.96 -16.91
CA GLY A 264 -2.85 -3.50 -16.55
C GLY A 264 -2.89 -2.02 -16.20
N SER A 265 -3.85 -1.62 -15.38
CA SER A 265 -4.01 -0.24 -14.91
C SER A 265 -2.90 0.17 -13.94
N ALA A 266 -2.50 1.44 -13.97
CA ALA A 266 -1.55 1.97 -12.97
C ALA A 266 -2.20 2.23 -11.60
N TRP A 267 -3.53 2.16 -11.51
CA TRP A 267 -4.34 2.45 -10.33
C TRP A 267 -4.81 1.16 -9.70
N MET A 268 -4.66 1.04 -8.39
CA MET A 268 -4.87 -0.22 -7.68
C MET A 268 -5.32 0.03 -6.25
N ALA A 269 -5.99 -0.97 -5.65
CA ALA A 269 -6.13 -1.08 -4.21
C ALA A 269 -5.50 -2.40 -3.75
N LEU A 270 -4.34 -2.31 -3.12
CA LEU A 270 -3.47 -3.44 -2.80
C LEU A 270 -3.54 -3.78 -1.31
N SER A 271 -3.69 -5.06 -0.98
CA SER A 271 -3.70 -5.53 0.40
C SER A 271 -2.37 -5.20 1.10
N ARG A 272 -2.41 -4.94 2.41
CA ARG A 272 -1.21 -4.72 3.21
C ARG A 272 -0.20 -5.88 3.12
N PRO A 273 -0.59 -7.17 3.18
CA PRO A 273 0.36 -8.26 3.00
C PRO A 273 1.12 -8.21 1.67
N PHE A 274 0.47 -7.82 0.57
CA PHE A 274 1.14 -7.69 -0.72
C PHE A 274 2.12 -6.52 -0.76
N ILE A 275 1.76 -5.38 -0.16
CA ILE A 275 2.66 -4.23 -0.04
C ILE A 275 3.85 -4.57 0.89
N ASP A 276 3.60 -5.27 1.98
CA ASP A 276 4.65 -5.77 2.88
C ASP A 276 5.63 -6.67 2.14
N TYR A 277 5.12 -7.58 1.30
CA TYR A 277 5.95 -8.42 0.42
C TYR A 277 6.77 -7.60 -0.58
N CYS A 278 6.20 -6.57 -1.21
CA CYS A 278 6.94 -5.71 -2.14
C CYS A 278 8.10 -4.95 -1.47
N ILE A 279 7.94 -4.54 -0.21
CA ILE A 279 8.93 -3.72 0.52
C ILE A 279 9.92 -4.58 1.32
N TRP A 280 9.41 -5.53 2.09
CA TRP A 280 10.17 -6.34 3.06
C TRP A 280 10.37 -7.79 2.65
N GLY A 281 9.75 -8.23 1.55
CA GLY A 281 9.76 -9.62 1.09
C GLY A 281 11.16 -10.24 1.13
N TRP A 282 11.25 -11.43 1.70
CA TRP A 282 12.49 -12.20 1.79
C TRP A 282 12.84 -12.86 0.44
N ASP A 283 11.84 -13.13 -0.40
CA ASP A 283 12.03 -13.50 -1.80
C ASP A 283 12.70 -12.35 -2.59
N ASN A 284 13.52 -12.72 -3.56
CA ASN A 284 14.15 -11.81 -4.50
C ASN A 284 13.19 -11.34 -5.60
N LEU A 285 12.06 -12.01 -5.84
CA LEU A 285 11.14 -11.69 -6.94
C LEU A 285 10.78 -10.19 -7.03
N PRO A 286 10.29 -9.50 -5.98
CA PRO A 286 9.98 -8.07 -6.06
C PRO A 286 11.19 -7.21 -6.45
N ARG A 287 12.39 -7.55 -5.98
CA ARG A 287 13.64 -6.83 -6.28
C ARG A 287 14.11 -7.09 -7.71
N THR A 288 14.04 -8.34 -8.17
CA THR A 288 14.41 -8.76 -9.53
C THR A 288 13.48 -8.13 -10.55
N VAL A 289 12.16 -8.13 -10.29
CA VAL A 289 11.17 -7.48 -11.14
C VAL A 289 11.39 -5.96 -11.12
N LEU A 290 11.66 -5.35 -9.96
CA LEU A 290 11.94 -3.91 -9.87
C LEU A 290 13.16 -3.51 -10.70
N MET A 291 14.25 -4.30 -10.63
CA MET A 291 15.45 -4.10 -11.44
C MET A 291 15.12 -4.20 -12.95
N TYR A 292 14.27 -5.14 -13.36
CA TYR A 292 13.84 -5.26 -14.76
C TYR A 292 13.00 -4.05 -15.22
N TYR A 293 12.08 -3.59 -14.38
CA TYR A 293 11.20 -2.45 -14.65
C TYR A 293 11.92 -1.10 -14.55
N ALA A 294 13.10 -1.00 -13.93
CA ALA A 294 13.93 0.21 -13.95
C ALA A 294 14.28 0.71 -15.37
N ASN A 295 14.17 -0.14 -16.39
CA ASN A 295 14.39 0.22 -17.79
C ASN A 295 13.22 -0.17 -18.72
N PHE A 296 11.99 -0.22 -18.18
CA PHE A 296 10.77 -0.59 -18.89
C PHE A 296 9.85 0.63 -19.05
N ILE A 297 9.28 0.84 -20.25
CA ILE A 297 8.34 1.94 -20.51
C ILE A 297 6.95 1.62 -19.96
N SER A 298 6.27 2.62 -19.38
CA SER A 298 5.00 2.44 -18.65
C SER A 298 5.14 1.43 -17.51
N SER A 299 6.23 1.54 -16.74
CA SER A 299 6.51 0.64 -15.61
C SER A 299 5.39 0.51 -14.57
N PRO A 300 4.63 1.57 -14.22
CA PRO A 300 3.50 1.46 -13.28
C PRO A 300 2.43 0.48 -13.74
N GLU A 301 2.22 0.34 -15.05
CA GLU A 301 1.25 -0.56 -15.68
C GLU A 301 1.74 -2.02 -15.76
N GLY A 302 2.79 -2.40 -15.01
CA GLY A 302 3.35 -3.75 -15.10
C GLY A 302 4.12 -4.28 -13.89
N TYR A 303 4.77 -3.41 -13.10
CA TYR A 303 5.56 -3.85 -11.94
C TYR A 303 4.74 -4.67 -10.94
N PHE A 304 3.70 -4.07 -10.34
CA PHE A 304 2.89 -4.71 -9.31
C PHE A 304 2.16 -5.96 -9.86
N HIS A 305 1.61 -5.86 -11.07
CA HIS A 305 0.97 -6.95 -11.82
C HIS A 305 1.90 -8.16 -11.96
N THR A 306 3.14 -7.92 -12.39
CA THR A 306 4.12 -8.98 -12.59
C THR A 306 4.56 -9.59 -11.26
N VAL A 307 4.74 -8.78 -10.21
CA VAL A 307 5.09 -9.31 -8.88
C VAL A 307 3.96 -10.18 -8.34
N ILE A 308 2.72 -9.69 -8.29
CA ILE A 308 1.60 -10.41 -7.67
C ILE A 308 1.27 -11.71 -8.41
N CYS A 309 1.29 -11.70 -9.75
CA CYS A 309 0.92 -12.87 -10.54
C CYS A 309 2.01 -13.94 -10.62
N ASN A 310 3.25 -13.62 -10.24
CA ASN A 310 4.36 -14.60 -10.18
C ASN A 310 4.67 -15.06 -8.75
N ALA A 311 4.07 -14.44 -7.73
CA ALA A 311 4.25 -14.83 -6.33
C ALA A 311 3.23 -15.92 -5.94
N GLN A 312 3.72 -17.01 -5.36
CA GLN A 312 2.89 -18.17 -5.01
C GLN A 312 1.85 -17.83 -3.92
N GLU A 313 2.25 -16.98 -2.98
CA GLU A 313 1.53 -16.58 -1.78
C GLU A 313 0.30 -15.72 -2.09
N PHE A 314 0.27 -15.09 -3.27
CA PHE A 314 -0.81 -14.19 -3.71
C PHE A 314 -1.67 -14.81 -4.83
N ARG A 315 -1.58 -16.12 -5.03
CA ARG A 315 -2.51 -16.81 -5.94
C ARG A 315 -3.93 -16.70 -5.41
N ASN A 316 -4.87 -16.38 -6.29
CA ASN A 316 -6.31 -16.24 -6.01
C ASN A 316 -6.67 -15.05 -5.10
N THR A 317 -5.73 -14.14 -4.83
CA THR A 317 -6.02 -12.92 -4.07
C THR A 317 -6.23 -11.71 -4.96
N THR A 318 -6.23 -11.87 -6.29
CA THR A 318 -6.40 -10.79 -7.27
C THR A 318 -7.85 -10.65 -7.70
N VAL A 319 -8.37 -9.43 -7.66
CA VAL A 319 -9.64 -9.03 -8.26
C VAL A 319 -9.31 -8.17 -9.48
N ASN A 320 -9.82 -8.56 -10.65
CA ASN A 320 -9.50 -7.91 -11.93
C ASN A 320 -10.31 -6.61 -12.11
N SER A 321 -10.00 -5.59 -11.32
CA SER A 321 -10.61 -4.27 -11.33
C SER A 321 -9.63 -3.25 -10.79
N ASP A 322 -9.60 -2.04 -11.38
CA ASP A 322 -8.83 -0.93 -10.86
C ASP A 322 -9.65 0.04 -10.00
N LEU A 323 -10.95 -0.23 -9.82
CA LEU A 323 -11.90 0.62 -9.08
C LEU A 323 -12.09 2.03 -9.67
N HIS A 324 -11.78 2.25 -10.95
CA HIS A 324 -11.93 3.55 -11.58
C HIS A 324 -12.94 3.54 -12.74
N PHE A 325 -13.77 4.58 -12.80
CA PHE A 325 -14.41 4.98 -14.04
C PHE A 325 -13.40 5.77 -14.89
N ILE A 326 -13.12 5.27 -16.09
CA ILE A 326 -12.21 5.92 -17.05
C ILE A 326 -12.87 5.95 -18.43
N SER A 327 -12.98 7.15 -19.00
CA SER A 327 -13.47 7.34 -20.37
C SER A 327 -12.30 7.37 -21.36
N TRP A 328 -12.26 6.40 -22.29
CA TRP A 328 -11.20 6.25 -23.28
C TRP A 328 -11.68 6.49 -24.71
N ASP A 329 -10.77 6.96 -25.58
CA ASP A 329 -10.93 6.84 -27.03
C ASP A 329 -11.02 5.35 -27.43
N ASN A 330 -11.64 5.06 -28.58
CA ASN A 330 -11.56 3.75 -29.21
C ASN A 330 -10.87 3.85 -30.59
N PRO A 331 -9.63 3.34 -30.76
CA PRO A 331 -8.79 2.67 -29.75
C PRO A 331 -8.22 3.63 -28.69
N PRO A 332 -7.86 3.14 -27.49
CA PRO A 332 -7.33 3.99 -26.42
C PRO A 332 -6.04 4.73 -26.82
N LYS A 333 -6.01 6.04 -26.56
CA LYS A 333 -4.79 6.86 -26.66
C LYS A 333 -3.97 6.79 -25.35
N GLN A 334 -2.87 7.55 -25.28
CA GLN A 334 -1.99 7.57 -24.10
C GLN A 334 -2.68 8.13 -22.83
N HIS A 335 -3.61 9.07 -22.99
CA HIS A 335 -4.32 9.69 -21.88
C HIS A 335 -5.83 9.58 -22.09
N PRO A 336 -6.61 9.28 -21.04
CA PRO A 336 -8.07 9.23 -21.13
C PRO A 336 -8.66 10.62 -21.36
N HIS A 337 -9.95 10.68 -21.68
CA HIS A 337 -10.68 11.95 -21.78
C HIS A 337 -10.75 12.65 -20.43
N TYR A 338 -10.82 13.98 -20.47
CA TYR A 338 -11.20 14.74 -19.29
C TYR A 338 -12.70 14.65 -19.10
N LEU A 339 -13.11 14.30 -17.89
CA LEU A 339 -14.50 14.11 -17.53
C LEU A 339 -15.15 15.46 -17.24
N THR A 340 -16.35 15.66 -17.78
CA THR A 340 -17.13 16.90 -17.61
C THR A 340 -18.50 16.60 -17.01
N VAL A 341 -19.34 17.63 -16.86
CA VAL A 341 -20.72 17.49 -16.34
C VAL A 341 -21.55 16.52 -17.18
N ASP A 342 -21.27 16.40 -18.48
CA ASP A 342 -21.97 15.50 -19.40
C ASP A 342 -21.70 14.02 -19.08
N ASP A 343 -20.61 13.73 -18.35
CA ASP A 343 -20.22 12.38 -17.98
C ASP A 343 -20.80 11.94 -16.63
N MET A 344 -21.48 12.84 -15.91
CA MET A 344 -21.98 12.59 -14.55
C MET A 344 -22.82 11.32 -14.46
N GLN A 345 -23.77 11.13 -15.36
CA GLN A 345 -24.63 9.94 -15.32
C GLN A 345 -23.83 8.66 -15.55
N ARG A 346 -22.87 8.68 -16.49
CA ARG A 346 -22.01 7.52 -16.77
C ARG A 346 -21.09 7.18 -15.59
N MET A 347 -20.63 8.20 -14.86
CA MET A 347 -19.87 8.00 -13.62
C MET A 347 -20.71 7.29 -12.57
N VAL A 348 -21.94 7.76 -12.32
CA VAL A 348 -22.86 7.14 -11.36
C VAL A 348 -23.23 5.72 -11.78
N ASP A 349 -23.62 5.52 -13.04
CA ASP A 349 -24.04 4.21 -13.56
C ASP A 349 -22.90 3.17 -13.56
N SER A 350 -21.64 3.62 -13.59
CA SER A 350 -20.48 2.71 -13.55
C SER A 350 -20.34 1.99 -12.22
N ASN A 351 -20.92 2.53 -11.14
CA ASN A 351 -20.71 2.12 -9.77
C ASN A 351 -19.23 2.10 -9.35
N ALA A 352 -18.32 2.80 -10.05
CA ALA A 352 -16.94 2.88 -9.61
C ALA A 352 -16.80 3.86 -8.42
N PRO A 353 -15.94 3.58 -7.43
CA PRO A 353 -15.75 4.45 -6.28
C PRO A 353 -14.84 5.64 -6.59
N PHE A 354 -14.07 5.58 -7.68
CA PHE A 354 -13.23 6.66 -8.17
C PHE A 354 -13.48 6.91 -9.65
N ALA A 355 -13.16 8.12 -10.11
CA ALA A 355 -13.19 8.47 -11.53
C ALA A 355 -11.94 9.24 -11.93
N ARG A 356 -11.60 9.13 -13.22
CA ARG A 356 -10.50 9.90 -13.83
C ARG A 356 -10.67 10.11 -15.34
N LYS A 357 -10.13 11.19 -15.91
CA LYS A 357 -9.34 12.25 -15.24
C LYS A 357 -10.09 13.59 -15.25
N PHE A 358 -9.87 14.41 -14.24
CA PHE A 358 -10.47 15.74 -14.15
C PHE A 358 -9.46 16.85 -14.46
N HIS A 359 -9.94 17.96 -15.03
CA HIS A 359 -9.20 19.20 -15.07
C HIS A 359 -9.26 19.90 -13.70
N HIS A 360 -8.31 20.80 -13.44
CA HIS A 360 -8.41 21.72 -12.31
C HIS A 360 -9.70 22.52 -12.41
N ASP A 361 -10.41 22.65 -11.28
CA ASP A 361 -11.63 23.45 -11.14
C ASP A 361 -12.77 23.12 -12.13
N GLU A 362 -12.81 21.89 -12.65
CA GLU A 362 -13.88 21.43 -13.52
C GLU A 362 -15.24 21.49 -12.79
N PRO A 363 -16.30 22.10 -13.36
CA PRO A 363 -17.60 22.23 -12.71
C PRO A 363 -18.24 20.90 -12.26
N VAL A 364 -17.89 19.78 -12.89
CA VAL A 364 -18.35 18.46 -12.47
C VAL A 364 -17.87 18.09 -11.06
N LEU A 365 -16.72 18.60 -10.62
CA LEU A 365 -16.20 18.34 -9.28
C LEU A 365 -17.10 18.96 -8.21
N ASP A 366 -17.62 20.17 -8.46
CA ASP A 366 -18.59 20.83 -7.57
C ASP A 366 -19.91 20.05 -7.51
N LYS A 367 -20.31 19.46 -8.65
CA LYS A 367 -21.48 18.59 -8.75
C LYS A 367 -21.28 17.28 -7.96
N ILE A 368 -20.13 16.63 -8.09
CA ILE A 368 -19.76 15.45 -7.32
C ILE A 368 -19.75 15.76 -5.81
N ASP A 369 -19.10 16.86 -5.42
CA ASP A 369 -19.04 17.30 -4.02
C ASP A 369 -20.44 17.48 -3.41
N THR A 370 -21.36 18.07 -4.17
CA THR A 370 -22.72 18.38 -3.69
C THR A 370 -23.66 17.17 -3.74
N GLU A 371 -23.66 16.44 -4.86
CA GLU A 371 -24.68 15.41 -5.14
C GLU A 371 -24.27 14.02 -4.65
N LEU A 372 -22.98 13.70 -4.62
CA LEU A 372 -22.49 12.35 -4.25
C LEU A 372 -21.78 12.32 -2.90
N LEU A 373 -21.00 13.36 -2.60
CA LEU A 373 -20.15 13.40 -1.40
C LEU A 373 -20.72 14.23 -0.26
N PHE A 374 -21.84 14.94 -0.52
CA PHE A 374 -22.57 15.78 0.44
C PHE A 374 -21.69 16.75 1.22
N ARG A 375 -20.65 17.31 0.59
CA ARG A 375 -19.69 18.23 1.20
C ARG A 375 -19.77 19.64 0.62
N GLY A 376 -19.55 20.63 1.47
CA GLY A 376 -19.33 22.01 1.04
C GLY A 376 -17.92 22.23 0.50
N ARG A 377 -17.71 23.37 -0.17
CA ARG A 377 -16.36 23.80 -0.59
C ARG A 377 -15.45 23.92 0.63
N ASP A 378 -14.23 23.41 0.49
CA ASP A 378 -13.18 23.38 1.52
C ASP A 378 -13.55 22.65 2.83
N MET A 379 -14.63 21.85 2.83
CA MET A 379 -15.04 21.02 3.98
C MET A 379 -14.62 19.57 3.81
N LEU A 380 -14.49 18.83 4.91
CA LEU A 380 -14.32 17.37 4.83
C LEU A 380 -15.65 16.68 4.48
N ILE A 381 -15.59 15.44 3.95
CA ILE A 381 -16.82 14.65 3.78
C ILE A 381 -17.43 14.34 5.16
N PRO A 382 -18.72 14.66 5.38
CA PRO A 382 -19.40 14.26 6.60
C PRO A 382 -19.56 12.73 6.66
N GLY A 383 -19.09 12.14 7.76
CA GLY A 383 -19.30 10.73 8.09
C GLY A 383 -19.93 10.55 9.47
N GLY A 384 -20.13 9.30 9.89
CA GLY A 384 -20.68 8.96 11.21
C GLY A 384 -19.82 9.44 12.39
N TRP A 385 -18.55 9.74 12.12
CA TRP A 385 -17.61 10.36 13.07
C TRP A 385 -17.80 11.88 13.23
N CYS A 386 -18.57 12.54 12.36
CA CYS A 386 -18.85 13.98 12.44
C CYS A 386 -20.14 14.22 13.24
N ILE A 387 -20.02 14.79 14.45
CA ILE A 387 -21.16 15.03 15.36
C ILE A 387 -21.43 16.52 15.60
N GLY A 388 -20.71 17.40 14.91
CA GLY A 388 -20.91 18.85 14.99
C GLY A 388 -22.21 19.27 14.34
N ASN A 389 -22.67 20.48 14.68
CA ASN A 389 -23.80 21.08 14.00
C ASN A 389 -23.35 21.73 12.69
N GLY A 390 -24.11 21.56 11.61
CA GLY A 390 -23.90 22.21 10.32
C GLY A 390 -24.58 23.59 10.21
N GLU A 391 -25.28 24.02 11.26
CA GLU A 391 -25.90 25.35 11.32
C GLU A 391 -24.91 26.47 11.03
N ASN A 392 -25.33 27.46 10.24
CA ASN A 392 -24.51 28.59 9.78
C ASN A 392 -23.29 28.22 8.91
N GLY A 393 -23.28 27.03 8.32
CA GLY A 393 -22.23 26.62 7.38
C GLY A 393 -20.91 26.22 8.04
N THR A 394 -20.92 25.90 9.35
CA THR A 394 -19.76 25.33 10.03
C THR A 394 -19.52 23.89 9.61
N ASP A 395 -18.26 23.49 9.46
CA ASP A 395 -17.92 22.11 9.13
C ASP A 395 -18.27 21.18 10.32
N PRO A 396 -19.23 20.24 10.15
CA PRO A 396 -19.67 19.35 11.23
C PRO A 396 -18.57 18.40 11.71
N CYS A 397 -17.53 18.19 10.90
CA CYS A 397 -16.41 17.30 11.21
C CYS A 397 -15.36 17.93 12.13
N LEU A 398 -15.52 19.21 12.51
CA LEU A 398 -14.70 19.84 13.56
C LEU A 398 -15.01 19.26 14.95
N VAL A 399 -16.22 18.75 15.16
CA VAL A 399 -16.61 18.04 16.40
C VAL A 399 -16.62 16.53 16.12
N VAL A 400 -15.67 15.85 16.76
CA VAL A 400 -15.36 14.44 16.51
C VAL A 400 -16.14 13.54 17.47
N GLY A 401 -16.86 12.57 16.90
CA GLY A 401 -17.51 11.46 17.59
C GLY A 401 -16.70 10.17 17.54
N ASN A 402 -17.39 9.02 17.48
CA ASN A 402 -16.75 7.72 17.40
C ASN A 402 -16.28 7.42 15.96
N LEU A 403 -15.01 7.08 15.80
CA LEU A 403 -14.37 6.85 14.50
C LEU A 403 -14.79 5.54 13.82
N THR A 404 -15.38 4.60 14.57
CA THR A 404 -15.84 3.30 14.04
C THR A 404 -17.32 3.31 13.67
N VAL A 405 -18.03 4.41 13.95
CA VAL A 405 -19.43 4.55 13.56
C VAL A 405 -19.46 5.08 12.13
N LEU A 406 -19.95 4.24 11.23
CA LEU A 406 -20.19 4.59 9.83
C LEU A 406 -21.65 5.01 9.65
N ARG A 407 -21.90 5.95 8.74
CA ARG A 407 -23.22 6.34 8.25
C ARG A 407 -23.24 6.22 6.72
N PRO A 408 -23.38 4.99 6.19
CA PRO A 408 -23.43 4.77 4.75
C PRO A 408 -24.70 5.39 4.15
N THR A 409 -24.61 5.74 2.88
CA THR A 409 -25.71 6.21 2.04
C THR A 409 -26.69 5.07 1.73
N ALA A 410 -27.89 5.41 1.27
CA ALA A 410 -28.89 4.40 0.89
C ALA A 410 -28.37 3.45 -0.20
N ASP A 411 -27.62 3.98 -1.17
CA ASP A 411 -27.06 3.22 -2.28
C ASP A 411 -26.07 2.15 -1.78
N ALA A 412 -25.23 2.49 -0.80
CA ALA A 412 -24.29 1.54 -0.18
C ALA A 412 -24.99 0.48 0.70
N LEU A 413 -26.21 0.78 1.18
CA LEU A 413 -27.03 -0.17 1.94
C LEU A 413 -27.87 -1.07 1.02
N ASP A 414 -28.25 -0.62 -0.18
CA ASP A 414 -29.10 -1.38 -1.11
C ASP A 414 -28.36 -2.56 -1.75
N VAL A 415 -27.04 -2.45 -1.91
CA VAL A 415 -26.13 -3.58 -2.22
C VAL A 415 -26.45 -4.83 -1.39
N ARG A 416 -26.88 -4.63 -0.14
CA ARG A 416 -27.23 -5.72 0.77
C ARG A 416 -28.52 -6.46 0.42
N LYS A 417 -29.55 -5.77 -0.09
CA LYS A 417 -30.88 -6.38 -0.29
C LYS A 417 -30.89 -7.38 -1.43
N GLU A 418 -30.10 -7.12 -2.47
CA GLU A 418 -29.92 -8.07 -3.57
C GLU A 418 -29.11 -9.30 -3.11
N ASP A 419 -28.06 -9.11 -2.30
CA ASP A 419 -27.25 -10.23 -1.79
C ASP A 419 -28.03 -11.18 -0.84
N ASP A 420 -28.98 -10.68 -0.04
CA ASP A 420 -29.84 -11.51 0.83
C ASP A 420 -30.94 -12.28 0.05
N GLU A 421 -31.33 -11.83 -1.15
CA GLU A 421 -32.33 -12.50 -2.01
C GLU A 421 -31.70 -13.52 -2.99
N ASP A 422 -30.45 -13.31 -3.42
CA ASP A 422 -29.74 -14.16 -4.38
C ASP A 422 -29.03 -15.39 -3.77
N GLU A 423 -29.01 -15.55 -2.43
CA GLU A 423 -28.43 -16.73 -1.78
C GLU A 423 -29.28 -18.02 -1.95
N CYS A 424 -30.45 -17.96 -2.61
CA CYS A 424 -31.36 -19.10 -2.77
C CYS A 424 -31.49 -19.70 -4.20
N ASP A 425 -30.93 -19.15 -5.27
CA ASP A 425 -31.10 -19.78 -6.60
C ASP A 425 -29.95 -19.58 -7.62
N ARG A 426 -29.37 -20.74 -8.02
CA ARG A 426 -28.75 -21.08 -9.32
C ARG A 426 -27.27 -20.74 -9.63
N LEU A 427 -26.49 -21.81 -9.61
CA LEU A 427 -25.48 -22.15 -10.64
C LEU A 427 -26.18 -22.52 -11.97
N LYS A 428 -25.96 -21.76 -13.06
CA LYS A 428 -25.73 -22.20 -14.46
C LYS A 428 -25.94 -21.09 -15.50
N ASP A 429 -24.96 -21.00 -16.41
CA ASP A 429 -24.97 -20.54 -17.81
C ASP A 429 -25.10 -19.04 -18.20
N SER A 430 -24.02 -18.59 -18.85
CA SER A 430 -23.85 -17.64 -19.99
C SER A 430 -24.28 -16.17 -19.94
N GLU A 431 -23.27 -15.32 -20.22
CA GLU A 431 -23.24 -14.04 -20.96
C GLU A 431 -24.25 -12.90 -20.65
N SER A 432 -23.63 -11.80 -20.21
CA SER A 432 -23.98 -10.38 -20.41
C SER A 432 -24.72 -9.61 -19.29
N PHE A 433 -24.19 -8.39 -19.10
CA PHE A 433 -24.71 -7.21 -18.40
C PHE A 433 -24.34 -6.96 -16.91
N PHE A 434 -23.26 -6.19 -16.76
CA PHE A 434 -22.87 -5.23 -15.70
C PHE A 434 -23.62 -5.31 -14.38
N VAL A 435 -22.90 -5.74 -13.34
CA VAL A 435 -23.43 -5.85 -11.99
C VAL A 435 -22.66 -4.92 -11.05
N ARG A 436 -23.47 -4.17 -10.29
CA ARG A 436 -23.16 -3.34 -9.13
C ARG A 436 -22.28 -4.12 -8.15
N PHE A 437 -21.49 -3.38 -7.35
CA PHE A 437 -20.66 -3.91 -6.28
C PHE A 437 -21.37 -5.00 -5.44
N SER A 438 -21.26 -6.27 -5.84
CA SER A 438 -21.65 -7.44 -5.05
C SER A 438 -20.43 -8.34 -4.97
N PRO A 439 -20.14 -8.96 -3.82
CA PRO A 439 -19.04 -9.91 -3.67
C PRO A 439 -19.10 -11.08 -4.67
N ASN A 440 -20.31 -11.42 -5.16
CA ASN A 440 -20.55 -12.50 -6.12
C ASN A 440 -20.64 -12.04 -7.57
N SER A 441 -20.65 -10.73 -7.82
CA SER A 441 -20.80 -10.16 -9.16
C SER A 441 -19.51 -9.68 -9.79
N PHE A 442 -18.44 -9.60 -9.00
CA PHE A 442 -17.10 -9.85 -9.50
C PHE A 442 -17.08 -11.31 -9.96
N GLN A 443 -17.16 -11.56 -11.27
CA GLN A 443 -16.75 -12.87 -11.79
C GLN A 443 -15.32 -13.11 -11.27
N LEU A 444 -15.21 -13.96 -10.25
CA LEU A 444 -13.96 -14.57 -9.83
C LEU A 444 -13.48 -15.44 -11.01
N ASN A 445 -12.83 -14.82 -11.98
CA ASN A 445 -11.83 -15.52 -12.77
C ASN A 445 -10.60 -15.68 -11.87
N ILE A 446 -10.72 -16.54 -10.86
CA ILE A 446 -9.57 -17.21 -10.28
C ILE A 446 -8.98 -18.02 -11.42
N ILE A 447 -7.89 -17.52 -12.02
CA ILE A 447 -7.11 -18.30 -12.97
C ILE A 447 -6.41 -19.38 -12.15
N GLN A 448 -7.02 -20.56 -12.11
CA GLN A 448 -6.37 -21.77 -11.66
C GLN A 448 -5.31 -22.12 -12.72
N LEU A 449 -4.03 -21.94 -12.38
CA LEU A 449 -2.92 -22.48 -13.18
C LEU A 449 -2.97 -24.01 -13.07
N GLU A 450 -3.68 -24.66 -14.00
CA GLU A 450 -3.58 -26.11 -14.18
C GLU A 450 -2.18 -26.48 -14.67
N GLY A 451 -1.65 -27.51 -14.03
CA GLY A 451 -0.27 -27.93 -14.10
C GLY A 451 0.16 -28.45 -15.46
N ILE A 452 1.43 -28.18 -15.73
CA ILE A 452 2.30 -28.92 -16.63
C ILE A 452 2.07 -30.43 -16.42
N ARG A 453 1.54 -31.11 -17.43
CA ARG A 453 1.64 -32.56 -17.55
C ARG A 453 2.56 -32.87 -18.71
N GLU A 454 3.70 -33.45 -18.38
CA GLU A 454 4.56 -34.17 -19.30
C GLU A 454 3.73 -35.21 -20.06
N GLU A 455 3.79 -35.19 -21.39
CA GLU A 455 3.63 -36.41 -22.18
C GLU A 455 4.86 -36.57 -23.08
N SER A 456 5.74 -37.43 -22.61
CA SER A 456 6.75 -38.13 -23.40
C SER A 456 6.10 -39.25 -24.20
N HIS A 457 6.48 -39.34 -25.48
CA HIS A 457 6.54 -40.53 -26.34
C HIS A 457 5.26 -41.30 -26.76
N LYS A 458 5.01 -41.25 -28.07
CA LYS A 458 4.74 -42.32 -29.08
C LYS A 458 3.92 -41.65 -30.20
N GLU A 459 4.25 -41.68 -31.48
CA GLU A 459 5.06 -42.56 -32.34
C GLU A 459 5.49 -41.75 -33.57
#